data_AF-A0A519UEH1-F1
#
_entry.id   AF-A0A519UEH1-F1
#
_cell.length_a   1.000
_cell.length_b   1.000
_cell.length_c   1.000
_cell.angle_alpha   90.00
_cell.angle_beta   90.00
_cell.angle_gamma   90.00
#
_symmetry.space_group_name_H-M   'P 1'
#
loop_
_entity.id
_entity.type
_entity.pdbx_description
1 polymer ?
#
loop_
_entity_poly.entity_id
_entity_poly.type
_entity_poly.pdbx_seq_one_letter_code
_entity_poly.pdbx_strand_id
1 'polypeptide(L)'
;MRFLNKLKSGLFALLSSAAILVSCNKDPEQFIEPDPVPPTGTTIAQQLDDNPNDSLFRRLVIHSGLMPLLSGGNNNTYTVFVADNNAMKVAINAFSGGLVPLNAPDAVFSGFITANLPQTTAASIVAYNI
;
A
#
# COMPACT_ATOMS: atom_id res chain seq x y z
N MET A 1 -66.83 31.42 3.83
CA MET A 1 -65.54 31.97 4.32
C MET A 1 -64.92 31.26 5.54
N ARG A 2 -65.70 30.77 6.53
CA ARG A 2 -65.13 30.16 7.76
C ARG A 2 -64.39 28.82 7.57
N PHE A 3 -64.73 28.03 6.55
CA PHE A 3 -64.11 26.71 6.32
C PHE A 3 -62.68 26.80 5.74
N LEU A 4 -62.44 27.76 4.84
CA LEU A 4 -61.12 28.02 4.25
C LEU A 4 -60.10 28.52 5.30
N ASN A 5 -60.55 29.28 6.31
CA ASN A 5 -59.67 29.73 7.38
C ASN A 5 -59.29 28.57 8.33
N LYS A 6 -60.21 27.62 8.59
CA LYS A 6 -59.90 26.42 9.37
C LYS A 6 -58.92 25.49 8.65
N LEU A 7 -59.02 25.37 7.32
CA LEU A 7 -58.08 24.60 6.50
C LEU A 7 -56.68 25.22 6.49
N LYS A 8 -56.58 26.56 6.41
CA LYS A 8 -55.30 27.28 6.47
C LYS A 8 -54.61 27.13 7.84
N SER A 9 -55.37 27.26 8.93
CA SER A 9 -54.83 27.05 10.28
C SER A 9 -54.40 25.60 10.52
N GLY A 10 -55.15 24.63 10.00
CA GLY A 10 -54.78 23.21 10.06
C GLY A 10 -53.50 22.91 9.27
N LEU A 11 -53.37 23.45 8.06
CA LEU A 11 -52.18 23.28 7.23
C LEU A 11 -50.94 23.92 7.87
N PHE A 12 -51.10 25.09 8.49
CA PHE A 12 -50.01 25.76 9.19
C PHE A 12 -49.52 24.98 10.41
N ALA A 13 -50.44 24.38 11.18
CA ALA A 13 -50.09 23.52 12.31
C ALA A 13 -49.34 22.25 11.86
N LEU A 14 -49.74 21.67 10.73
CA LEU A 14 -49.14 20.44 10.19
C LEU A 14 -47.74 20.68 9.63
N LEU A 15 -47.52 21.78 8.92
CA LEU A 15 -46.20 22.20 8.44
C LEU A 15 -45.24 22.55 9.59
N SER A 16 -45.74 23.21 10.64
CA SER A 16 -44.94 23.53 11.82
C SER A 16 -44.48 22.28 12.57
N SER A 17 -45.36 21.27 12.65
CA SER A 17 -45.04 19.99 13.29
C SER A 17 -44.00 19.18 12.49
N ALA A 18 -44.09 19.21 11.15
CA ALA A 18 -43.14 18.54 10.27
C ALA A 18 -41.73 19.16 10.33
N ALA A 19 -41.63 20.48 10.49
CA ALA A 19 -40.34 21.17 10.58
C ALA A 19 -39.55 20.81 11.85
N ILE A 20 -40.24 20.54 12.97
CA ILE A 20 -39.58 20.21 14.25
C ILE A 20 -39.00 18.79 14.20
N LEU A 21 -39.68 17.83 13.56
CA LEU A 21 -39.24 16.44 13.46
C LEU A 21 -38.03 16.23 12.53
N VAL A 22 -37.75 17.14 11.59
CA VAL A 22 -36.58 17.06 10.70
C VAL A 22 -35.33 17.70 11.33
N SER A 23 -35.49 18.54 12.36
CA SER A 23 -34.38 19.27 12.99
C SER A 23 -33.51 18.46 13.98
N CYS A 24 -33.87 17.20 14.26
CA CYS A 24 -33.12 16.35 15.18
C CYS A 24 -32.03 15.50 14.51
N ASN A 25 -31.88 15.57 13.19
CA ASN A 25 -30.68 15.06 12.54
C ASN A 25 -29.60 16.14 12.64
N LYS A 26 -29.01 16.29 13.84
CA LYS A 26 -27.67 16.86 13.92
C LYS A 26 -26.82 15.99 13.01
N ASP A 27 -26.26 16.56 11.95
CA ASP A 27 -25.32 15.83 11.10
C ASP A 27 -24.31 15.13 12.02
N PRO A 28 -24.01 13.84 11.78
CA PRO A 28 -23.06 13.12 12.61
C PRO A 28 -21.79 13.97 12.72
N GLU A 29 -21.28 14.13 13.94
CA GLU A 29 -20.12 14.96 14.19
C GLU A 29 -18.99 14.50 13.27
N GLN A 30 -18.60 15.38 12.35
CA GLN A 30 -17.47 15.15 11.48
C GLN A 30 -16.22 15.38 12.32
N PHE A 31 -15.68 14.30 12.87
CA PHE A 31 -14.34 14.32 13.42
C PHE A 31 -13.39 14.62 12.25
N ILE A 32 -12.66 15.74 12.35
CA ILE A 32 -11.54 15.99 11.45
C ILE A 32 -10.52 14.90 11.79
N GLU A 33 -10.40 13.91 10.91
CA GLU A 33 -9.28 12.98 10.98
C GLU A 33 -8.00 13.82 10.80
N PRO A 34 -7.02 13.69 11.70
CA PRO A 34 -5.75 14.36 11.51
C PRO A 34 -5.15 13.89 10.19
N ASP A 35 -4.65 14.82 9.39
CA ASP A 35 -3.95 14.48 8.15
C ASP A 35 -2.89 13.42 8.45
N PRO A 36 -2.78 12.36 7.63
CA PRO A 36 -1.79 11.34 7.83
C PRO A 36 -0.41 12.00 7.79
N VAL A 37 0.28 12.02 8.94
CA VAL A 37 1.65 12.50 9.02
C VAL A 37 2.52 11.49 8.28
N PRO A 38 3.26 11.89 7.24
CA PRO A 38 4.16 10.98 6.56
C PRO A 38 5.14 10.38 7.56
N PRO A 39 5.45 9.07 7.46
CA PRO A 39 6.43 8.46 8.35
C PRO A 39 7.75 9.21 8.25
N THR A 40 8.26 9.67 9.39
CA THR A 40 9.56 10.32 9.50
C THR A 40 10.57 9.24 9.90
N GLY A 41 11.59 9.00 9.07
CA GLY A 41 12.56 7.93 9.29
C GLY A 41 13.23 7.43 8.01
N THR A 42 13.96 6.31 8.13
CA THR A 42 14.55 5.61 6.98
C THR A 42 13.47 5.01 6.10
N THR A 43 13.61 5.16 4.78
CA THR A 43 12.72 4.51 3.81
C THR A 43 12.99 3.01 3.75
N ILE A 44 12.04 2.24 3.22
CA ILE A 44 12.23 0.80 2.99
C ILE A 44 13.41 0.56 2.03
N ALA A 45 13.54 1.41 1.00
CA ALA A 45 14.69 1.38 0.09
C ALA A 45 16.03 1.54 0.83
N GLN A 46 16.08 2.42 1.84
CA GLN A 46 17.28 2.64 2.63
C GLN A 46 17.56 1.48 3.59
N GLN A 47 16.51 0.93 4.24
CA GLN A 47 16.66 -0.26 5.08
C GLN A 47 17.20 -1.47 4.30
N LEU A 48 16.76 -1.66 3.06
CA LEU A 48 17.28 -2.70 2.16
C LEU A 48 18.75 -2.46 1.76
N ASP A 49 19.19 -1.20 1.68
CA ASP A 49 20.57 -0.84 1.35
C ASP A 49 21.52 -1.06 2.53
N ASP A 50 21.04 -0.75 3.74
CA ASP A 50 21.82 -0.82 4.98
C ASP A 50 22.03 -2.26 5.47
N ASN A 51 21.18 -3.22 5.08
CA ASN A 51 21.31 -4.63 5.49
C ASN A 51 22.03 -5.49 4.43
N PRO A 52 23.28 -5.93 4.68
CA PRO A 52 24.02 -6.76 3.73
C PRO A 52 23.38 -8.14 3.51
N ASN A 53 22.56 -8.63 4.46
CA ASN A 53 21.86 -9.90 4.34
C ASN A 53 20.70 -9.86 3.33
N ASP A 54 20.31 -8.67 2.86
CA ASP A 54 19.17 -8.50 1.95
C ASP A 54 19.64 -8.12 0.53
N SER A 55 20.94 -8.12 0.28
CA SER A 55 21.55 -7.61 -0.95
C SER A 55 21.00 -8.25 -2.25
N LEU A 56 20.66 -9.54 -2.23
CA LEU A 56 20.06 -10.24 -3.36
C LEU A 56 18.59 -9.84 -3.58
N PHE A 57 17.83 -9.64 -2.49
CA PHE A 57 16.46 -9.13 -2.59
C PHE A 57 16.46 -7.68 -3.08
N ARG A 58 17.35 -6.84 -2.54
CA ARG A 58 17.55 -5.47 -3.04
C ARG A 58 17.92 -5.46 -4.53
N ARG A 59 18.78 -6.37 -4.98
CA ARG A 59 19.10 -6.50 -6.42
C ARG A 59 17.85 -6.81 -7.25
N LEU A 60 16.95 -7.66 -6.76
CA LEU A 60 15.66 -7.95 -7.39
C LEU A 60 14.76 -6.71 -7.46
N VAL A 61 14.69 -5.92 -6.38
CA VAL A 61 13.93 -4.64 -6.33
C VAL A 61 14.47 -3.62 -7.33
N ILE A 62 15.80 -3.51 -7.46
CA ILE A 62 16.40 -2.61 -8.46
C ILE A 62 16.03 -3.08 -9.86
N HIS A 63 16.19 -4.38 -10.13
CA HIS A 63 15.90 -4.97 -11.44
C HIS A 63 14.42 -4.88 -11.81
N SER A 64 13.52 -4.98 -10.84
CA SER A 64 12.07 -4.85 -11.07
C SER A 64 11.64 -3.43 -11.46
N GLY A 65 12.40 -2.42 -11.05
CA GLY A 65 12.04 -1.01 -11.22
C GLY A 65 11.10 -0.48 -10.13
N LEU A 66 10.86 -1.22 -9.05
CA LEU A 66 10.00 -0.80 -7.94
C LEU A 66 10.73 0.00 -6.85
N MET A 67 12.02 0.33 -7.05
CA MET A 67 12.77 1.17 -6.11
C MET A 67 12.10 2.53 -5.80
N PRO A 68 11.52 3.25 -6.78
CA PRO A 68 10.81 4.51 -6.51
C PRO A 68 9.61 4.34 -5.57
N LEU A 69 8.92 3.19 -5.64
CA LEU A 69 7.79 2.86 -4.75
C LEU A 69 8.25 2.75 -3.29
N LEU A 70 9.39 2.09 -3.06
CA LEU A 70 9.94 1.84 -1.73
C LEU A 70 10.76 3.00 -1.16
N SER A 71 11.03 4.03 -1.99
CA SER A 71 11.76 5.23 -1.59
C SER A 71 10.87 6.32 -0.99
N GLY A 72 9.57 6.06 -0.80
CA GLY A 72 8.65 6.96 -0.06
C GLY A 72 8.13 8.17 -0.84
N GLY A 73 8.27 8.19 -2.18
CA GLY A 73 7.87 9.34 -3.01
C GLY A 73 6.37 9.57 -3.17
N ASN A 74 5.52 8.70 -2.60
CA ASN A 74 4.07 8.68 -2.85
C ASN A 74 3.21 8.80 -1.58
N ASN A 75 3.80 9.12 -0.42
CA ASN A 75 3.13 9.24 0.89
C ASN A 75 2.35 7.97 1.32
N ASN A 76 2.60 6.83 0.70
CA ASN A 76 1.98 5.56 1.07
C ASN A 76 2.87 4.80 2.06
N THR A 77 2.22 4.01 2.91
CA THR A 77 2.88 3.11 3.85
C THR A 77 2.82 1.69 3.30
N TYR A 78 3.97 1.03 3.22
CA TYR A 78 4.10 -0.35 2.76
C TYR A 78 4.73 -1.21 3.84
N THR A 79 4.44 -2.51 3.82
CA THR A 79 5.13 -3.52 4.60
C THR A 79 5.79 -4.47 3.61
N VAL A 80 7.10 -4.67 3.72
CA VAL A 80 7.81 -5.57 2.81
C VAL A 80 8.34 -6.79 3.54
N PHE A 81 7.99 -7.98 3.07
CA PHE A 81 8.55 -9.23 3.55
C PHE A 81 9.82 -9.55 2.78
N VAL A 82 10.96 -9.20 3.36
CA VAL A 82 12.27 -9.35 2.72
C VAL A 82 12.80 -10.76 2.93
N ALA A 83 13.11 -11.45 1.83
CA ALA A 83 13.85 -12.71 1.87
C ALA A 83 15.35 -12.42 2.00
N ASP A 84 16.00 -13.04 2.98
CA ASP A 84 17.45 -12.93 3.13
C ASP A 84 18.21 -13.57 1.95
N ASN A 85 19.51 -13.35 1.89
CA ASN A 85 20.36 -13.85 0.81
C ASN A 85 20.30 -15.40 0.71
N ASN A 86 20.17 -16.13 1.81
CA ASN A 86 20.09 -17.59 1.76
C ASN A 86 18.76 -18.08 1.17
N ALA A 87 17.65 -17.48 1.59
CA ALA A 87 16.33 -17.75 1.03
C ALA A 87 16.28 -17.39 -0.47
N MET A 88 16.86 -16.25 -0.86
CA MET A 88 17.00 -15.84 -2.26
C MET A 88 17.82 -16.84 -3.08
N LYS A 89 18.91 -17.38 -2.53
CA LYS A 89 19.71 -18.41 -3.20
C LYS A 89 18.93 -19.69 -3.44
N VAL A 90 18.15 -20.13 -2.46
CA VAL A 90 17.26 -21.32 -2.61
C VAL A 90 16.22 -21.07 -3.70
N ALA A 91 15.58 -19.90 -3.70
CA ALA A 91 14.61 -19.54 -4.72
C ALA A 91 15.24 -19.50 -6.13
N ILE A 92 16.41 -18.87 -6.28
CA ILE A 92 17.11 -18.79 -7.57
C ILE A 92 17.61 -20.15 -8.03
N ASN A 93 18.10 -21.00 -7.12
CA ASN A 93 18.43 -22.38 -7.46
C ASN A 93 17.21 -23.10 -8.07
N ALA A 94 16.03 -22.95 -7.46
CA ALA A 94 14.79 -23.49 -8.00
C ALA A 94 14.39 -22.85 -9.35
N PHE A 95 14.42 -21.52 -9.46
CA PHE A 95 14.08 -20.81 -10.71
C PHE A 95 15.01 -21.15 -11.88
N SER A 96 16.27 -21.40 -11.57
CA SER A 96 17.27 -21.83 -12.56
C SER A 96 17.17 -23.31 -12.92
N GLY A 97 16.29 -24.09 -12.29
CA GLY A 97 16.23 -25.54 -12.47
C GLY A 97 17.47 -26.27 -11.93
N GLY A 98 18.15 -25.69 -10.94
CA GLY A 98 19.39 -26.20 -10.35
C GLY A 98 20.68 -25.74 -11.04
N LEU A 99 20.60 -24.95 -12.11
CA LEU A 99 21.77 -24.48 -12.87
C LEU A 99 22.66 -23.51 -12.09
N VAL A 100 22.10 -22.78 -11.12
CA VAL A 100 22.88 -21.96 -10.18
C VAL A 100 23.07 -22.75 -8.88
N PRO A 101 24.27 -23.30 -8.60
CA PRO A 101 24.51 -24.11 -7.41
C PRO A 101 24.43 -23.28 -6.12
N LEU A 102 23.93 -23.85 -5.02
CA LEU A 102 23.77 -23.14 -3.74
C LEU A 102 25.08 -22.66 -3.11
N ASN A 103 26.21 -23.29 -3.45
CA ASN A 103 27.55 -22.90 -3.00
C ASN A 103 28.21 -21.84 -3.91
N ALA A 104 27.52 -21.34 -4.94
CA ALA A 104 28.05 -20.31 -5.80
C ALA A 104 28.19 -18.97 -5.05
N PRO A 105 29.10 -18.07 -5.49
CA PRO A 105 29.18 -16.72 -4.95
C PRO A 105 27.93 -15.90 -5.25
N ASP A 106 27.60 -14.93 -4.38
CA ASP A 106 26.43 -14.03 -4.52
C ASP A 106 26.40 -13.29 -5.86
N ALA A 107 27.56 -13.02 -6.45
CA ALA A 107 27.68 -12.42 -7.78
C ALA A 107 27.00 -13.27 -8.87
N VAL A 108 27.01 -14.60 -8.76
CA VAL A 108 26.35 -15.50 -9.73
C VAL A 108 24.84 -15.38 -9.60
N PHE A 109 24.31 -15.35 -8.37
CA PHE A 109 22.89 -15.15 -8.09
C PHE A 109 22.41 -13.78 -8.55
N SER A 110 23.19 -12.73 -8.27
CA SER A 110 22.93 -11.38 -8.76
C SER A 110 22.92 -11.33 -10.29
N GLY A 111 23.86 -12.02 -10.95
CA GLY A 111 23.91 -12.12 -12.41
C GLY A 111 22.69 -12.84 -12.98
N PHE A 112 22.23 -13.91 -12.32
CA PHE A 112 21.01 -14.60 -12.70
C PHE A 112 19.78 -13.69 -12.65
N ILE A 113 19.61 -12.92 -11.56
CA ILE A 113 18.51 -11.96 -11.43
C ILE A 113 18.47 -11.02 -12.63
N THR A 114 19.61 -10.41 -12.99
CA THR A 114 19.64 -9.40 -14.05
C THR A 114 19.58 -9.99 -15.47
N ALA A 115 20.10 -11.20 -15.68
CA ALA A 115 20.24 -11.78 -17.02
C ALA A 115 19.10 -12.74 -17.40
N ASN A 116 18.44 -13.38 -16.43
CA ASN A 116 17.50 -14.48 -16.69
C ASN A 116 16.09 -14.21 -16.17
N LEU A 117 15.90 -13.34 -15.19
CA LEU A 117 14.55 -12.95 -14.75
C LEU A 117 14.07 -11.76 -15.61
N PRO A 118 12.97 -11.90 -16.36
CA PRO A 118 12.34 -10.75 -16.99
C PRO A 118 11.97 -9.70 -15.93
N GLN A 119 12.13 -8.42 -16.25
CA GLN A 119 11.79 -7.33 -15.33
C GLN A 119 10.34 -7.42 -14.84
N THR A 120 9.40 -7.84 -15.69
CA THR A 120 8.00 -8.05 -15.32
C THR A 120 7.82 -9.14 -14.27
N THR A 121 8.52 -10.27 -14.42
CA THR A 121 8.53 -11.35 -13.41
C THR A 121 9.14 -10.87 -12.10
N ALA A 122 10.26 -10.14 -12.17
CA ALA A 122 10.88 -9.56 -10.98
C ALA A 122 9.93 -8.57 -10.27
N ALA A 123 9.20 -7.74 -11.02
CA ALA A 123 8.18 -6.85 -10.48
C ALA A 123 7.03 -7.60 -9.84
N SER A 124 6.54 -8.68 -10.44
CA SER A 124 5.50 -9.52 -9.81
C SER A 124 5.98 -10.17 -8.51
N ILE A 125 7.23 -10.67 -8.47
CA ILE A 125 7.79 -11.25 -7.24
C ILE A 125 7.91 -10.19 -6.15
N VAL A 126 8.46 -9.01 -6.48
CA VAL A 126 8.62 -7.94 -5.50
C VAL A 126 7.25 -7.44 -5.04
N ALA A 127 6.30 -7.20 -5.95
CA ALA A 127 4.95 -6.77 -5.61
C ALA A 127 4.17 -7.78 -4.75
N TYR A 128 4.45 -9.09 -4.88
CA TYR A 128 3.87 -10.11 -4.00
C TYR A 128 4.38 -10.00 -2.55
N ASN A 129 5.56 -9.43 -2.35
CA ASN A 129 6.18 -9.26 -1.04
C ASN A 129 5.90 -7.88 -0.41
N ILE A 130 5.15 -7.01 -1.08
CA ILE A 130 4.70 -5.68 -0.62
C ILE A 130 3.23 -5.76 -0.23
#